data_AF-A0A7C1V022-F1
#
_entry.id   AF-A0A7C1V022-F1
#
_cell.length_a   1.000
_cell.length_b   1.000
_cell.length_c   1.000
_cell.angle_alpha   90.00
_cell.angle_beta   90.00
_cell.angle_gamma   90.00
#
_symmetry.space_group_name_H-M   'P 1'
#
loop_
_entity.id
_entity.type
_entity.pdbx_description
1 polymer ?
#
loop_
_entity_poly.entity_id
_entity_poly.type
_entity_poly.pdbx_seq_one_letter_code
_entity_poly.pdbx_strand_id
1 'polypeptide(L)'
;MGRRDIFDILLITFVLAIIVSFCSPARAEDESLCARVKMEIQQELTFERQAFDARMRINNGLSNITLENVSIQLDFADEDGKEVFGSSDPNDNDAIFFYRLESLKNIDDISGNGTVNPESTAEIHWLIIPAPGAAKDMPQGAMYLVGATVTYLLGGEEHKTIVAPDYIYVRPMPELFLDYFLPG
;
A
#
# COMPACT_ATOMS: atom_id res chain seq x y z
N MET A 1 24.74 30.03 85.72
CA MET A 1 24.44 31.00 84.65
C MET A 1 25.58 32.02 84.60
N GLY A 2 26.78 31.56 84.22
CA GLY A 2 28.01 32.34 84.32
C GLY A 2 28.72 32.38 82.97
N ARG A 3 29.15 33.58 82.57
CA ARG A 3 29.74 33.96 81.27
C ARG A 3 30.90 33.09 80.72
N ARG A 4 31.40 32.12 81.49
CA ARG A 4 32.39 31.10 81.07
C ARG A 4 31.75 29.95 80.29
N ASP A 5 30.52 29.59 80.64
CA ASP A 5 29.73 28.53 79.96
C ASP A 5 29.48 28.87 78.48
N ILE A 6 29.43 30.17 78.14
CA ILE A 6 29.16 30.67 76.79
C ILE A 6 30.36 30.51 75.86
N PHE A 7 31.59 30.63 76.38
CA PHE A 7 32.80 30.58 75.55
C PHE A 7 33.17 29.14 75.16
N ASP A 8 32.96 28.19 76.07
CA ASP A 8 33.14 26.77 75.79
C ASP A 8 32.06 26.23 74.83
N ILE A 9 30.82 26.71 74.93
CA ILE A 9 29.77 26.44 73.92
C ILE A 9 30.19 26.99 72.54
N LEU A 10 30.76 28.20 72.49
CA LEU A 10 31.23 28.80 71.22
C LEU A 10 32.40 28.01 70.60
N LEU A 11 33.31 27.51 71.43
CA LEU A 11 34.45 26.71 71.01
C LEU A 11 34.02 25.31 70.52
N ILE A 12 33.04 24.69 71.19
CA ILE A 12 32.42 23.43 70.76
C ILE A 12 31.68 23.61 69.43
N THR A 13 31.02 24.75 69.19
CA THR A 13 30.39 25.03 67.88
C THR A 13 31.39 25.24 66.74
N PHE A 14 32.57 25.82 67.01
CA PHE A 14 33.60 26.04 65.99
C PHE A 14 34.31 24.74 65.57
N VAL A 15 34.49 23.79 66.51
CA VAL A 15 35.09 22.49 66.23
C VAL A 15 34.08 21.53 65.55
N LEU A 16 32.79 21.61 65.89
CA LEU A 16 31.73 20.89 65.17
C LEU A 16 31.58 21.37 63.71
N ALA A 17 31.83 22.65 63.44
CA ALA A 17 31.79 23.23 62.09
C ALA A 17 32.92 22.73 61.17
N ILE A 18 34.06 22.30 61.73
CA ILE A 18 35.21 21.78 60.95
C ILE A 18 35.02 20.30 60.58
N ILE A 19 34.27 19.53 61.40
CA ILE A 19 34.01 18.10 61.16
C ILE A 19 32.88 17.88 60.12
N VAL A 20 32.00 18.85 59.88
CA VAL A 20 30.96 18.80 58.83
C VAL A 20 31.51 19.06 57.41
N SER A 21 32.75 19.56 57.28
CA SER A 21 33.39 19.80 55.97
C SER A 21 34.08 18.56 55.37
N PHE A 22 34.05 17.42 56.07
CA PHE A 22 34.22 16.10 55.44
C PHE A 22 32.87 15.62 54.91
N CYS A 23 32.51 16.06 53.71
CA CYS A 23 31.59 15.28 52.89
C CYS A 23 31.75 15.71 51.44
N SER A 24 32.56 14.98 50.68
CA SER A 24 32.44 15.01 49.22
C SER A 24 31.11 14.34 48.87
N PRO A 25 30.12 15.05 48.30
CA PRO A 25 29.05 14.37 47.61
C PRO A 25 29.57 13.99 46.23
N ALA A 26 29.55 12.67 46.01
CA ALA A 26 29.33 11.94 44.77
C ALA A 26 29.50 12.69 43.43
N ARG A 27 30.22 12.01 42.52
CA ARG A 27 30.19 12.22 41.08
C ARG A 27 28.74 12.50 40.66
N ALA A 28 28.48 13.68 40.09
CA ALA A 28 27.32 13.81 39.23
C ALA A 28 27.63 12.93 38.01
N GLU A 29 27.05 11.73 37.98
CA GLU A 29 26.74 11.11 36.69
C GLU A 29 25.90 12.15 35.96
N ASP A 30 26.44 12.65 34.86
CA ASP A 30 25.63 13.31 33.84
C ASP A 30 24.67 12.21 33.40
N GLU A 31 23.49 12.16 34.03
CA GLU A 31 22.38 11.34 33.58
C GLU A 31 22.02 11.92 32.21
N SER A 32 22.74 11.45 31.19
CA SER A 32 22.36 11.61 29.81
C SER A 32 20.89 11.23 29.77
N LEU A 33 20.03 12.19 29.45
CA LEU A 33 18.62 12.00 29.18
C LEU A 33 18.53 11.06 27.97
N CYS A 34 18.78 9.78 28.18
CA CYS A 34 18.57 8.73 27.21
C CYS A 34 17.06 8.50 27.21
N ALA A 35 16.32 9.37 26.52
CA ALA A 35 14.93 9.06 26.22
C ALA A 35 14.95 7.75 25.42
N ARG A 36 14.54 6.66 26.08
CA ARG A 36 14.34 5.37 25.41
C ARG A 36 13.02 5.47 24.69
N VAL A 37 13.08 5.90 23.44
CA VAL A 37 11.93 5.86 22.54
C VAL A 37 11.66 4.41 22.23
N LYS A 38 10.61 3.86 22.83
CA LYS A 38 10.12 2.50 22.54
C LYS A 38 8.89 2.64 21.64
N MET A 39 9.02 2.20 20.40
CA MET A 39 7.89 2.04 19.48
C MET A 39 7.20 0.72 19.80
N GLU A 40 5.96 0.77 20.29
CA GLU A 40 5.14 -0.40 20.55
C GLU A 40 3.93 -0.36 19.63
N ILE A 41 3.94 -1.21 18.60
CA ILE A 41 2.87 -1.31 17.63
C ILE A 41 1.95 -2.46 18.07
N GLN A 42 0.82 -2.15 18.71
CA GLN A 42 -0.25 -3.14 18.91
C GLN A 42 -1.03 -3.28 17.61
N GLN A 43 -0.71 -4.28 16.81
CA GLN A 43 -1.41 -4.54 15.55
C GLN A 43 -2.27 -5.80 15.66
N GLU A 44 -3.58 -5.59 15.72
CA GLU A 44 -4.58 -6.53 15.21
C GLU A 44 -5.15 -5.91 13.92
N LEU A 45 -4.30 -5.80 12.89
CA LEU A 45 -4.66 -5.29 11.56
C LEU A 45 -4.08 -6.23 10.50
N THR A 46 -4.94 -6.76 9.65
CA THR A 46 -4.52 -7.49 8.45
C THR A 46 -4.20 -6.47 7.36
N PHE A 47 -2.91 -6.14 7.18
CA PHE A 47 -2.42 -5.32 6.09
C PHE A 47 -2.47 -6.10 4.78
N GLU A 48 -3.64 -6.20 4.17
CA GLU A 48 -3.77 -6.77 2.83
C GLU A 48 -3.99 -5.66 1.83
N ARG A 49 -3.03 -5.49 0.91
CA ARG A 49 -3.27 -4.76 -0.33
C ARG A 49 -4.37 -5.53 -1.08
N GLN A 50 -5.47 -4.85 -1.38
CA GLN A 50 -6.52 -5.44 -2.20
C GLN A 50 -6.00 -5.59 -3.63
N ALA A 51 -6.26 -6.73 -4.24
CA ALA A 51 -6.09 -6.94 -5.67
C ALA A 51 -7.24 -7.82 -6.17
N PHE A 52 -7.61 -7.65 -7.43
CA PHE A 52 -8.71 -8.36 -8.07
C PHE A 52 -8.15 -9.26 -9.16
N ASP A 53 -8.56 -10.53 -9.14
CA ASP A 53 -8.29 -11.50 -10.21
C ASP A 53 -9.36 -11.32 -11.29
N ALA A 54 -8.95 -10.80 -12.44
CA ALA A 54 -9.81 -10.60 -13.61
C ALA A 54 -9.52 -11.70 -14.64
N ARG A 55 -10.57 -12.38 -15.11
CA ARG A 55 -10.46 -13.48 -16.08
C ARG A 55 -11.32 -13.20 -17.28
N MET A 56 -10.73 -13.31 -18.46
CA MET A 56 -11.45 -13.26 -19.73
C MET A 56 -11.30 -14.58 -20.47
N ARG A 57 -12.37 -14.97 -21.15
CA ARG A 57 -12.39 -16.15 -22.02
C ARG A 57 -12.83 -15.75 -23.42
N ILE A 58 -12.01 -16.06 -24.41
CA ILE A 58 -12.34 -15.90 -25.83
C ILE A 58 -12.62 -17.29 -26.39
N ASN A 59 -13.85 -17.54 -26.85
CA ASN A 59 -14.22 -18.79 -27.47
C ASN A 59 -14.24 -18.61 -29.00
N ASN A 60 -13.34 -19.30 -29.70
CA ASN A 60 -13.41 -19.42 -31.14
C ASN A 60 -14.21 -20.68 -31.50
N GLY A 61 -15.50 -20.49 -31.78
CA GLY A 61 -16.41 -21.56 -32.16
C GLY A 61 -16.35 -21.97 -33.64
N LEU A 62 -15.45 -21.38 -34.43
CA LEU A 62 -15.31 -21.68 -35.86
C LEU A 62 -14.41 -22.90 -36.06
N SER A 63 -14.73 -23.74 -37.04
CA SER A 63 -14.05 -25.03 -37.24
C SER A 63 -12.76 -24.95 -38.06
N ASN A 64 -12.57 -23.87 -38.83
CA ASN A 64 -11.47 -23.76 -39.79
C ASN A 64 -10.87 -22.35 -39.90
N ILE A 65 -11.29 -21.40 -39.05
CA ILE A 65 -10.81 -20.02 -39.08
C ILE A 65 -10.17 -19.70 -37.73
N THR A 66 -8.92 -19.28 -37.78
CA THR A 66 -8.17 -18.77 -36.62
C THR A 66 -8.53 -17.30 -36.38
N LEU A 67 -8.66 -16.89 -35.12
CA LEU A 67 -8.66 -15.48 -34.77
C LEU A 67 -7.21 -15.00 -34.72
N GLU A 68 -6.87 -14.01 -35.52
CA GLU A 68 -5.51 -13.50 -35.65
C GLU A 68 -5.41 -12.07 -35.11
N ASN A 69 -4.20 -11.58 -34.87
CA ASN A 69 -3.90 -10.23 -34.38
C ASN A 69 -4.77 -9.80 -33.19
N VAL A 70 -5.00 -10.72 -32.26
CA VAL A 70 -5.80 -10.44 -31.07
C VAL A 70 -5.08 -9.39 -30.24
N SER A 71 -5.76 -8.27 -30.03
CA SER A 71 -5.36 -7.18 -29.14
C SER A 71 -6.46 -6.92 -28.13
N ILE A 72 -6.09 -6.75 -26.86
CA ILE A 72 -7.02 -6.54 -25.76
C ILE A 72 -6.58 -5.31 -24.99
N GLN A 73 -7.48 -4.35 -24.86
CA GLN A 73 -7.33 -3.18 -24.01
C GLN A 73 -8.30 -3.30 -22.83
N LEU A 74 -7.80 -3.17 -21.61
CA LEU A 74 -8.65 -3.08 -20.42
C LEU A 74 -9.21 -1.67 -20.30
N ASP A 75 -10.50 -1.58 -20.00
CA ASP A 75 -11.23 -0.33 -19.87
C ASP A 75 -11.73 -0.20 -18.42
N PHE A 76 -11.51 0.95 -17.79
CA PHE A 76 -11.93 1.22 -16.42
C PHE A 76 -12.87 2.41 -16.39
N ALA A 77 -13.95 2.33 -15.61
CA ALA A 77 -14.86 3.43 -15.39
C ALA A 77 -15.34 3.48 -13.94
N ASP A 78 -15.77 4.65 -13.47
CA ASP A 78 -16.44 4.80 -12.18
C ASP A 78 -17.92 4.35 -12.24
N GLU A 79 -18.62 4.50 -11.11
CA GLU A 79 -20.03 4.13 -10.97
C GLU A 79 -20.98 4.85 -11.94
N ASP A 80 -20.62 6.04 -12.40
CA ASP A 80 -21.39 6.83 -13.37
C ASP A 80 -21.04 6.45 -14.82
N GLY A 81 -20.13 5.50 -15.02
CA GLY A 81 -19.62 5.10 -16.33
C GLY A 81 -18.61 6.07 -16.93
N LYS A 82 -18.04 6.98 -16.13
CA LYS A 82 -16.98 7.87 -16.59
C LYS A 82 -15.65 7.14 -16.55
N GLU A 83 -14.92 7.21 -17.66
CA GLU A 83 -13.61 6.58 -17.81
C GLU A 83 -12.63 7.06 -16.72
N VAL A 84 -11.92 6.10 -16.13
CA VAL A 84 -10.83 6.33 -15.20
C VAL A 84 -9.58 5.66 -15.72
N PHE A 85 -8.42 6.20 -15.34
CA PHE A 85 -7.17 5.77 -15.94
C PHE A 85 -6.63 4.51 -15.26
N GLY A 86 -6.31 3.50 -16.08
CA GLY A 86 -5.60 2.30 -15.67
C GLY A 86 -4.32 2.12 -16.48
N SER A 87 -3.24 1.65 -15.84
CA SER A 87 -1.92 1.53 -16.46
C SER A 87 -1.25 0.19 -16.15
N SER A 88 -0.45 -0.32 -17.09
CA SER A 88 0.45 -1.44 -16.83
C SER A 88 1.85 -1.00 -16.38
N ASP A 89 2.17 0.30 -16.46
CA ASP A 89 3.43 0.85 -15.96
C ASP A 89 3.33 1.10 -14.44
N PRO A 90 4.12 0.41 -13.60
CA PRO A 90 4.07 0.59 -12.15
C PRO A 90 4.58 1.95 -11.66
N ASN A 91 5.19 2.77 -12.53
CA ASN A 91 5.69 4.10 -12.19
C ASN A 91 4.74 5.23 -12.60
N ASP A 92 3.57 4.88 -13.15
CA ASP A 92 2.56 5.83 -13.58
C ASP A 92 1.81 6.40 -12.38
N ASN A 93 2.06 7.67 -12.06
CA ASN A 93 1.51 8.31 -10.87
C ASN A 93 0.05 8.77 -11.05
N ASP A 94 -0.45 8.77 -12.29
CA ASP A 94 -1.81 9.23 -12.60
C ASP A 94 -2.82 8.07 -12.64
N ALA A 95 -2.34 6.83 -12.60
CA ALA A 95 -3.17 5.63 -12.68
C ALA A 95 -3.98 5.40 -11.39
N ILE A 96 -5.30 5.21 -11.55
CA ILE A 96 -6.19 4.77 -10.47
C ILE A 96 -6.11 3.25 -10.28
N PHE A 97 -5.83 2.53 -11.38
CA PHE A 97 -5.60 1.09 -11.36
C PHE A 97 -4.30 0.73 -12.05
N PHE A 98 -3.53 -0.14 -11.42
CA PHE A 98 -2.48 -0.88 -12.09
C PHE A 98 -3.01 -2.25 -12.51
N TYR A 99 -2.58 -2.76 -13.66
CA TYR A 99 -2.90 -4.12 -14.05
C TYR A 99 -1.68 -4.86 -14.60
N ARG A 100 -1.63 -6.15 -14.31
CA ARG A 100 -0.57 -7.04 -14.77
C ARG A 100 -1.17 -8.28 -15.39
N LEU A 101 -0.64 -8.68 -16.54
CA LEU A 101 -0.93 -9.97 -17.13
C LEU A 101 -0.28 -11.09 -16.30
N GLU A 102 -1.09 -11.98 -15.75
CA GLU A 102 -0.64 -13.10 -14.90
C GLU A 102 -0.42 -14.38 -15.71
N SER A 103 -1.34 -14.70 -16.63
CA SER A 103 -1.21 -15.89 -17.47
C SER A 103 -2.01 -15.80 -18.76
N LEU A 104 -1.49 -16.46 -19.79
CA LEU A 104 -2.17 -16.74 -21.04
C LEU A 104 -2.26 -18.25 -21.25
N LYS A 105 -3.39 -18.70 -21.78
CA LYS A 105 -3.61 -20.10 -22.13
C LYS A 105 -4.37 -20.18 -23.45
N ASN A 106 -3.87 -21.00 -24.37
CA ASN A 106 -4.37 -21.15 -25.75
C ASN A 106 -4.39 -19.83 -26.54
N ILE A 107 -3.50 -18.91 -26.17
CA ILE A 107 -3.17 -17.67 -26.86
C ILE A 107 -1.74 -17.29 -26.43
N ASP A 108 -0.98 -16.68 -27.32
CA ASP A 108 0.45 -16.39 -27.16
C ASP A 108 0.75 -14.91 -26.90
N ASP A 109 -0.10 -14.01 -27.38
CA ASP A 109 0.00 -12.56 -27.17
C ASP A 109 -1.39 -11.92 -27.08
N ILE A 110 -1.47 -10.72 -26.52
CA ILE A 110 -2.69 -9.92 -26.41
C ILE A 110 -2.49 -8.47 -26.86
N SER A 111 -1.37 -8.18 -27.53
CA SER A 111 -0.93 -6.84 -27.92
C SER A 111 -1.03 -6.62 -29.43
N GLY A 112 -1.81 -7.45 -30.13
CA GLY A 112 -2.01 -7.37 -31.58
C GLY A 112 -1.26 -8.42 -32.40
N ASN A 113 -0.58 -9.39 -31.77
CA ASN A 113 0.00 -10.55 -32.47
C ASN A 113 -0.61 -11.88 -32.01
N GLY A 114 -1.59 -11.84 -31.12
CA GLY A 114 -2.20 -13.03 -30.53
C GLY A 114 -2.98 -13.87 -31.52
N THR A 115 -2.96 -15.18 -31.32
CA THR A 115 -3.75 -16.13 -32.11
C THR A 115 -4.64 -17.03 -31.26
N VAL A 116 -5.88 -17.27 -31.71
CA VAL A 116 -6.80 -18.24 -31.08
C VAL A 116 -7.28 -19.23 -32.12
N ASN A 117 -6.85 -20.48 -31.96
CA ASN A 117 -7.11 -21.56 -32.92
C ASN A 117 -8.61 -21.88 -33.07
N PRO A 118 -9.00 -22.49 -34.21
CA PRO A 118 -10.35 -23.02 -34.40
C PRO A 118 -10.77 -23.97 -33.27
N GLU A 119 -12.07 -23.99 -32.97
CA GLU A 119 -12.70 -24.85 -31.94
C GLU A 119 -12.00 -24.83 -30.58
N SER A 120 -11.43 -23.68 -30.21
CA SER A 120 -10.64 -23.55 -28.98
C SER A 120 -11.10 -22.38 -28.12
N THR A 121 -10.69 -22.40 -26.85
CA THR A 121 -10.95 -21.32 -25.90
C THR A 121 -9.63 -20.81 -25.34
N ALA A 122 -9.37 -19.52 -25.53
CA ALA A 122 -8.30 -18.80 -24.87
C ALA A 122 -8.74 -18.28 -23.51
N GLU A 123 -7.84 -18.33 -22.53
CA GLU A 123 -8.04 -17.80 -21.19
C GLU A 123 -6.93 -16.79 -20.89
N ILE A 124 -7.33 -15.58 -20.46
CA ILE A 124 -6.43 -14.47 -20.14
C ILE A 124 -6.73 -14.02 -18.72
N HIS A 125 -5.70 -13.97 -17.88
CA HIS A 125 -5.83 -13.60 -16.48
C HIS A 125 -5.00 -12.35 -16.19
N TRP A 126 -5.62 -11.37 -15.54
CA TRP A 126 -4.94 -10.19 -15.02
C TRP A 126 -5.10 -10.08 -13.51
N LEU A 127 -4.08 -9.52 -12.88
CA LEU A 127 -4.16 -9.00 -11.53
C LEU A 127 -4.37 -7.48 -11.62
N ILE A 128 -5.50 -7.00 -11.11
CA ILE A 128 -5.83 -5.57 -11.05
C ILE A 128 -5.57 -5.08 -9.62
N ILE A 129 -4.81 -4.01 -9.49
CA ILE A 129 -4.34 -3.46 -8.23
C ILE A 129 -4.76 -1.98 -8.15
N PRO A 130 -5.72 -1.62 -7.28
CA PRO A 130 -6.08 -0.22 -7.06
C PRO A 130 -4.90 0.58 -6.48
N ALA A 131 -4.73 1.81 -6.95
CA ALA A 131 -3.81 2.76 -6.38
C ALA A 131 -4.31 3.30 -5.03
N PRO A 132 -3.42 3.86 -4.18
CA PRO A 132 -3.83 4.66 -3.03
C PRO A 132 -4.84 5.76 -3.43
N GLY A 133 -5.90 5.90 -2.64
CA GLY A 133 -6.98 6.86 -2.92
C GLY A 133 -8.07 6.35 -3.87
N ALA A 134 -7.94 5.18 -4.50
CA ALA A 134 -8.99 4.62 -5.36
C ALA A 134 -10.31 4.37 -4.61
N ALA A 135 -10.29 4.22 -3.28
CA ALA A 135 -11.51 4.13 -2.48
C ALA A 135 -12.25 5.48 -2.29
N LYS A 136 -11.71 6.60 -2.81
CA LYS A 136 -12.27 7.96 -2.71
C LYS A 136 -12.62 8.38 -1.27
N ASP A 137 -11.85 7.91 -0.29
CA ASP A 137 -12.08 8.09 1.15
C ASP A 137 -13.46 7.63 1.65
N MET A 138 -14.16 6.80 0.87
CA MET A 138 -15.49 6.29 1.21
C MET A 138 -15.35 5.08 2.15
N PRO A 139 -15.87 5.12 3.40
CA PRO A 139 -15.77 3.99 4.33
C PRO A 139 -16.39 2.69 3.80
N GLN A 140 -17.42 2.80 2.97
CA GLN A 140 -18.11 1.69 2.32
C GLN A 140 -17.38 1.15 1.08
N GLY A 141 -16.33 1.84 0.62
CA GLY A 141 -15.64 1.57 -0.64
C GLY A 141 -16.27 2.25 -1.85
N ALA A 142 -15.48 2.34 -2.93
CA ALA A 142 -15.89 2.92 -4.21
C ALA A 142 -16.13 1.80 -5.24
N MET A 143 -17.21 1.92 -6.00
CA MET A 143 -17.53 1.01 -7.10
C MET A 143 -16.85 1.46 -8.38
N TYR A 144 -16.30 0.50 -9.12
CA TYR A 144 -15.75 0.69 -10.47
C TYR A 144 -16.23 -0.40 -11.40
N LEU A 145 -16.32 -0.06 -12.68
CA LEU A 145 -16.60 -0.94 -13.78
C LEU A 145 -15.29 -1.30 -14.47
N VAL A 146 -15.07 -2.58 -14.72
CA VAL A 146 -13.91 -3.12 -15.46
C VAL A 146 -14.43 -3.85 -16.67
N GLY A 147 -14.12 -3.32 -17.85
CA GLY A 147 -14.43 -3.90 -19.14
C GLY A 147 -13.17 -4.15 -19.96
N ALA A 148 -13.38 -4.51 -21.22
CA ALA A 148 -12.30 -4.60 -22.18
C ALA A 148 -12.80 -4.38 -23.60
N THR A 149 -11.90 -3.89 -24.44
CA THR A 149 -12.09 -3.78 -25.87
C THR A 149 -11.17 -4.78 -26.55
N VAL A 150 -11.75 -5.69 -27.33
CA VAL A 150 -11.01 -6.72 -28.07
C VAL A 150 -11.07 -6.41 -29.55
N THR A 151 -9.91 -6.36 -30.20
CA THR A 151 -9.79 -6.29 -31.66
C THR A 151 -9.09 -7.53 -32.19
N TYR A 152 -9.55 -8.06 -33.30
CA TYR A 152 -8.97 -9.26 -33.93
C TYR A 152 -9.28 -9.30 -35.42
N LEU A 153 -8.49 -10.05 -36.18
CA LEU A 153 -8.76 -10.40 -37.56
C LEU A 153 -9.50 -11.73 -37.65
N LEU A 154 -10.53 -11.77 -38.48
CA LEU A 154 -11.27 -12.98 -38.83
C LEU A 154 -11.30 -13.10 -40.35
N GLY A 155 -10.58 -14.10 -40.89
CA GLY A 155 -10.51 -14.29 -42.35
C GLY A 155 -9.93 -13.09 -43.11
N GLY A 156 -9.08 -12.29 -42.46
CA GLY A 156 -8.46 -11.08 -43.01
C GLY A 156 -9.27 -9.78 -42.81
N GLU A 157 -10.46 -9.83 -42.22
CA GLU A 157 -11.25 -8.65 -41.87
C GLU A 157 -11.09 -8.31 -40.38
N GLU A 158 -10.95 -7.02 -40.05
CA GLU A 158 -10.83 -6.56 -38.67
C GLU A 158 -12.20 -6.44 -38.00
N HIS A 159 -12.30 -7.04 -36.81
CA HIS A 159 -13.47 -6.97 -35.95
C HIS A 159 -13.09 -6.34 -34.61
N LYS A 160 -14.01 -5.55 -34.07
CA LYS A 160 -13.92 -4.94 -32.74
C LYS A 160 -15.13 -5.37 -31.90
N THR A 161 -14.87 -5.88 -30.71
CA THR A 161 -15.90 -6.30 -29.75
C THR A 161 -15.66 -5.62 -28.41
N ILE A 162 -16.71 -5.00 -27.86
CA ILE A 162 -16.69 -4.43 -26.52
C ILE A 162 -17.21 -5.49 -25.56
N VAL A 163 -16.40 -5.86 -24.57
CA VAL A 163 -16.76 -6.81 -23.53
C VAL A 163 -17.60 -6.07 -22.50
N ALA A 164 -18.73 -6.66 -22.12
CA ALA A 164 -19.58 -6.11 -21.09
C ALA A 164 -18.79 -6.01 -19.76
N PRO A 165 -18.78 -4.83 -19.11
CA PRO A 165 -18.02 -4.66 -17.88
C PRO A 165 -18.64 -5.42 -16.72
N ASP A 166 -17.79 -5.83 -15.77
CA ASP A 166 -18.19 -6.29 -14.44
C ASP A 166 -17.77 -5.26 -13.38
N TYR A 167 -18.34 -5.31 -12.18
CA TYR A 167 -18.06 -4.34 -11.13
C TYR A 167 -17.13 -4.88 -10.05
N ILE A 168 -16.28 -4.00 -9.52
CA ILE A 168 -15.43 -4.25 -8.36
C ILE A 168 -15.70 -3.19 -7.28
N TYR A 169 -15.53 -3.58 -6.02
CA TYR A 169 -15.62 -2.68 -4.86
C TYR A 169 -14.24 -2.51 -4.23
N VAL A 170 -13.68 -1.31 -4.35
CA VAL A 170 -12.39 -0.93 -3.77
C VAL A 170 -12.61 -0.37 -2.38
N ARG A 171 -12.04 -1.02 -1.36
CA ARG A 171 -12.16 -0.57 0.03
C ARG A 171 -10.97 0.31 0.45
N PRO A 172 -11.15 1.24 1.39
CA PRO A 172 -10.04 2.03 1.91
C PRO A 172 -8.92 1.16 2.46
N MET A 173 -7.68 1.51 2.12
CA MET A 173 -6.50 0.88 2.71
C MET A 173 -6.30 1.39 4.14
N PRO A 174 -5.89 0.53 5.09
CA PRO A 174 -5.53 0.98 6.42
C PRO A 174 -4.24 1.83 6.35
N GLU A 175 -4.28 3.03 6.92
CA GLU A 175 -3.11 3.93 7.00
C GLU A 175 -2.34 3.71 8.32
N LEU A 176 -1.01 3.63 8.22
CA LEU A 176 -0.13 3.60 9.39
C LEU A 176 0.52 4.98 9.55
N PHE A 177 0.08 5.73 10.56
CA PHE A 177 0.74 6.95 10.99
C PHE A 177 1.82 6.63 12.02
N LEU A 178 3.06 7.07 11.74
CA LEU A 178 4.17 6.94 12.67
C LEU A 178 4.59 8.31 13.19
N ASP A 179 4.12 8.66 14.38
CA ASP A 179 4.60 9.83 15.11
C ASP A 179 5.88 9.46 15.87
N TYR A 180 7.01 10.04 15.45
CA TYR A 180 8.29 9.90 16.15
C TYR A 180 8.70 11.24 16.76
N PHE A 181 8.89 11.24 18.08
CA PHE A 181 9.35 12.42 18.80
C PHE A 181 10.85 12.28 19.10
N LEU A 182 11.62 13.30 18.71
CA LEU A 182 13.02 13.43 19.11
C LEU A 182 13.07 14.07 20.51
N PRO A 183 13.79 13.48 21.48
CA PRO A 183 14.07 14.16 22.74
C PRO A 183 14.99 15.37 22.47
N GLY A 184 14.60 16.54 22.96
CA GLY A 184 15.42 17.75 23.00
C GLY A 184 16.26 17.85 24.27
#